data_AF-A0A958BKY4-F1
#
_entry.id   AF-A0A958BKY4-F1
#
_cell.length_a   1.000
_cell.length_b   1.000
_cell.length_c   1.000
_cell.angle_alpha   90.00
_cell.angle_beta   90.00
_cell.angle_gamma   90.00
#
_symmetry.space_group_name_H-M   'P 1'
#
loop_
_entity.id
_entity.type
_entity.pdbx_description
1 polymer ?
#
loop_
_entity_poly.entity_id
_entity_poly.type
_entity_poly.pdbx_seq_one_letter_code
_entity_poly.pdbx_strand_id
1 'polypeptide(L)'
;MIESIGWLGNTLLAVCGAPQAFQSLRQGHSRGVSAGFLWLWLSGELCAGVYAALHLNFDAPILFNIGCNVLFISVIMRYLYWPRANALALADEIPDQTETIKSQT
;
A
#
# COMPACT_ATOMS: atom_id res chain seq x y z
N MET A 1 -17.91 -24.45 1.42
CA MET A 1 -18.42 -23.19 2.01
C MET A 1 -17.32 -22.42 2.73
N ILE A 2 -16.66 -22.99 3.74
CA ILE A 2 -15.54 -22.33 4.45
C ILE A 2 -14.39 -21.97 3.49
N GLU A 3 -14.02 -22.89 2.60
CA GLU A 3 -12.97 -22.65 1.60
C GLU A 3 -13.28 -21.48 0.66
N SER A 4 -14.51 -21.38 0.16
CA SER A 4 -14.94 -20.27 -0.70
C SER A 4 -14.89 -18.92 0.01
N ILE A 5 -15.22 -18.90 1.31
CA ILE A 5 -15.09 -17.70 2.15
C ILE A 5 -13.61 -17.34 2.35
N GLY A 6 -12.75 -18.34 2.58
CA GLY A 6 -11.30 -18.16 2.68
C GLY A 6 -10.70 -17.55 1.41
N TRP A 7 -11.07 -18.06 0.23
CA TRP A 7 -10.66 -17.52 -1.06
C TRP A 7 -11.19 -16.11 -1.30
N LEU A 8 -12.48 -15.86 -1.05
CA LEU A 8 -13.07 -14.54 -1.23
C LEU A 8 -12.42 -13.49 -0.32
N GLY A 9 -12.32 -13.79 0.99
CA GLY A 9 -11.71 -12.90 1.97
C GLY A 9 -10.26 -12.58 1.65
N ASN A 10 -9.45 -13.60 1.34
CA ASN A 10 -8.05 -13.39 0.97
C ASN A 10 -7.89 -12.68 -0.36
N THR A 11 -8.78 -12.87 -1.34
CA THR A 11 -8.72 -12.14 -2.61
C THR A 11 -9.04 -10.66 -2.42
N LEU A 12 -10.06 -10.35 -1.60
CA LEU A 12 -10.41 -8.96 -1.28
C LEU A 12 -9.27 -8.26 -0.54
N LEU A 13 -8.63 -8.95 0.41
CA LEU A 13 -7.44 -8.46 1.10
C LEU A 13 -6.24 -8.33 0.16
N ALA A 14 -6.04 -9.28 -0.76
CA ALA A 14 -4.95 -9.26 -1.72
C ALA A 14 -4.98 -7.98 -2.55
N VAL A 15 -6.16 -7.58 -3.02
CA VAL A 15 -6.32 -6.42 -3.92
C VAL A 15 -6.50 -5.09 -3.20
N CYS A 16 -6.61 -5.08 -1.87
CA CYS A 16 -6.92 -3.85 -1.13
C CYS A 16 -5.82 -2.78 -1.27
N GLY A 17 -4.57 -3.18 -1.46
CA GLY A 17 -3.45 -2.28 -1.73
C GLY A 17 -3.38 -1.74 -3.16
N ALA A 18 -4.12 -2.33 -4.10
CA ALA A 18 -4.02 -1.98 -5.52
C ALA A 18 -4.40 -0.51 -5.81
N PRO A 19 -5.48 0.07 -5.25
CA PRO A 19 -5.81 1.48 -5.49
C PRO A 19 -4.70 2.44 -5.04
N GLN A 20 -4.08 2.19 -3.87
CA GLN A 20 -3.00 3.03 -3.35
C GLN A 20 -1.70 2.88 -4.15
N ALA A 21 -1.36 1.65 -4.56
CA ALA A 21 -0.22 1.39 -5.42
C ALA A 21 -0.41 2.05 -6.80
N PHE A 22 -1.60 1.95 -7.39
CA PHE A 22 -1.94 2.61 -8.64
C PHE A 22 -1.86 4.14 -8.53
N GLN A 23 -2.39 4.72 -7.46
CA GLN A 23 -2.28 6.16 -7.21
C GLN A 23 -0.80 6.58 -7.11
N SER A 24 0.03 5.82 -6.40
CA SER A 24 1.47 6.07 -6.27
C SER A 24 2.20 6.01 -7.62
N LEU A 25 1.85 5.04 -8.47
CA LEU A 25 2.38 4.91 -9.84
C LEU A 25 2.00 6.11 -10.72
N ARG A 26 0.73 6.52 -10.65
CA ARG A 26 0.18 7.61 -11.45
C ARG A 26 0.73 8.97 -11.02
N GLN A 27 0.79 9.22 -9.71
CA GLN A 27 1.29 10.48 -9.17
C GLN A 27 2.82 10.52 -9.17
N GLY A 28 3.50 9.38 -9.15
CA GLY A 28 4.96 9.34 -9.09
C GLY A 28 5.53 9.67 -7.72
N HIS A 29 4.69 9.72 -6.68
CA HIS A 29 5.07 9.88 -5.28
C HIS A 29 4.03 9.21 -4.38
N SER A 30 4.36 8.99 -3.10
CA SER A 30 3.41 8.50 -2.09
C SER A 30 3.25 9.47 -0.90
N ARG A 31 3.28 10.79 -1.14
CA ARG A 31 3.00 11.80 -0.09
C ARG A 31 1.61 11.57 0.51
N GLY A 32 1.52 11.67 1.83
CA GLY A 32 0.29 11.39 2.59
C GLY A 32 0.17 9.95 3.09
N VAL A 33 1.02 9.03 2.61
CA VAL A 33 1.09 7.67 3.17
C VAL A 33 2.12 7.62 4.30
N SER A 34 1.71 7.15 5.48
CA SER A 34 2.62 7.00 6.62
C SER A 34 3.63 5.88 6.37
N ALA A 35 4.92 6.19 6.50
CA ALA A 35 5.99 5.19 6.43
C ALA A 35 5.81 4.10 7.50
N GLY A 36 5.40 4.50 8.72
CA GLY A 36 5.17 3.56 9.82
C GLY A 36 4.03 2.59 9.52
N PHE A 37 2.96 3.06 8.87
CA PHE A 37 1.88 2.20 8.40
C PHE A 37 2.38 1.15 7.41
N LEU A 38 3.19 1.53 6.41
CA LEU A 38 3.71 0.58 5.42
C LEU A 38 4.66 -0.46 6.02
N TRP A 39 5.52 -0.07 6.97
CA TRP A 39 6.40 -1.03 7.65
C TRP A 39 5.62 -1.98 8.56
N LEU A 40 4.62 -1.48 9.29
CA LEU A 40 3.74 -2.33 10.09
C LEU A 40 2.94 -3.30 9.21
N TRP A 41 2.45 -2.82 8.07
CA TRP A 41 1.75 -3.68 7.12
C TRP A 41 2.69 -4.75 6.54
N LEU A 42 3.87 -4.38 6.06
CA LEU A 42 4.84 -5.33 5.52
C LEU A 42 5.25 -6.38 6.55
N SER A 43 5.58 -5.95 7.78
CA SER A 43 5.95 -6.87 8.85
C SER A 43 4.80 -7.79 9.25
N GLY A 44 3.56 -7.29 9.27
CA GLY A 44 2.37 -8.10 9.46
C GLY A 44 2.21 -9.20 8.40
N GLU A 45 2.33 -8.85 7.12
CA GLU A 45 2.25 -9.80 6.00
C GLU A 45 3.35 -10.86 6.07
N LEU A 46 4.59 -10.47 6.41
CA LEU A 46 5.71 -11.40 6.56
C LEU A 46 5.51 -12.35 7.75
N CYS A 47 5.09 -11.84 8.91
CA CYS A 47 4.77 -12.67 10.08
C CYS A 47 3.63 -13.65 9.79
N ALA A 48 2.56 -13.18 9.12
CA ALA A 48 1.46 -14.02 8.70
C ALA A 48 1.91 -15.10 7.70
N GLY A 49 2.81 -14.76 6.77
CA GLY A 49 3.37 -15.71 5.81
C GLY A 49 4.24 -16.78 6.44
N VAL A 50 5.10 -16.42 7.39
CA VAL A 50 5.88 -17.39 8.17
C VAL A 50 4.96 -18.32 8.95
N TYR A 51 3.94 -17.77 9.63
CA TYR A 51 2.96 -18.58 10.34
C TYR A 51 2.21 -19.54 9.41
N ALA A 52 1.74 -19.05 8.25
CA ALA A 52 1.02 -19.87 7.27
C ALA A 52 1.90 -20.97 6.66
N ALA A 53 3.17 -20.67 6.36
CA ALA A 53 4.10 -21.66 5.83
C ALA A 53 4.42 -22.77 6.85
N LEU A 54 4.56 -22.42 8.13
CA LEU A 54 4.94 -23.38 9.18
C LEU A 54 3.74 -24.19 9.72
N HIS A 55 2.54 -23.61 9.75
CA HIS A 55 1.38 -24.23 10.42
C HIS A 55 0.20 -24.57 9.52
N LEU A 56 0.07 -23.94 8.34
CA LEU A 56 -1.08 -24.12 7.44
C LEU A 56 -0.76 -24.91 6.17
N ASN A 57 0.38 -25.59 6.10
CA ASN A 57 0.78 -26.43 4.94
C ASN A 57 0.67 -25.68 3.60
N PHE A 58 1.12 -24.41 3.54
CA PHE A 58 1.08 -23.60 2.32
C PHE A 58 -0.34 -23.39 1.75
N ASP A 59 -1.29 -23.03 2.62
CA ASP A 59 -2.66 -22.68 2.21
C ASP A 59 -2.66 -21.58 1.12
N ALA A 60 -3.08 -21.96 -0.08
CA ALA A 60 -2.94 -21.17 -1.30
C ALA A 60 -3.61 -19.78 -1.24
N PRO A 61 -4.87 -19.61 -0.76
CA PRO A 61 -5.49 -18.30 -0.63
C PRO A 61 -4.71 -17.32 0.25
N ILE A 62 -4.11 -17.77 1.36
CA ILE A 62 -3.31 -16.92 2.23
C ILE A 62 -2.01 -16.50 1.55
N LEU A 63 -1.33 -17.44 0.88
CA LEU A 63 -0.10 -17.15 0.14
C LEU A 63 -0.33 -16.17 -1.02
N PHE A 64 -1.45 -16.32 -1.73
CA PHE A 64 -1.85 -15.38 -2.79
C PHE A 64 -2.02 -13.96 -2.24
N ASN A 65 -2.72 -13.81 -1.11
CA ASN A 65 -2.92 -12.54 -0.44
C ASN A 65 -1.59 -11.86 -0.06
N ILE A 66 -0.73 -12.58 0.65
CA ILE A 66 0.58 -12.07 1.08
C ILE A 66 1.42 -11.66 -0.13
N GLY A 67 1.46 -12.49 -1.18
CA GLY A 67 2.21 -12.20 -2.39
C GLY A 67 1.77 -10.90 -3.07
N CYS A 68 0.46 -10.69 -3.22
CA CYS A 68 -0.09 -9.45 -3.76
C CYS A 68 0.20 -8.24 -2.88
N ASN A 69 -0.02 -8.33 -1.57
CA ASN A 69 0.20 -7.21 -0.66
C ASN A 69 1.67 -6.83 -0.54
N VAL A 70 2.60 -7.80 -0.48
CA VAL A 70 4.04 -7.51 -0.51
C VAL A 70 4.42 -6.76 -1.80
N LEU A 71 3.86 -7.15 -2.95
CA LEU A 71 4.07 -6.44 -4.21
C LEU A 71 3.53 -5.00 -4.16
N PHE A 72 2.30 -4.80 -3.68
CA PHE A 72 1.69 -3.47 -3.60
C PHE A 72 2.44 -2.56 -2.61
N ILE A 73 2.80 -3.07 -1.43
CA ILE A 73 3.61 -2.33 -0.46
C ILE A 73 4.95 -1.95 -1.06
N SER A 74 5.61 -2.87 -1.77
CA SER A 74 6.92 -2.61 -2.42
C SER A 74 6.83 -1.46 -3.42
N VAL A 75 5.75 -1.42 -4.22
CA VAL A 75 5.50 -0.31 -5.17
C VAL A 75 5.30 1.00 -4.40
N ILE A 76 4.45 1.03 -3.38
CA ILE A 76 4.16 2.25 -2.61
C ILE A 76 5.44 2.75 -1.92
N MET A 77 6.20 1.86 -1.27
CA MET A 77 7.47 2.20 -0.63
C MET A 77 8.49 2.76 -1.62
N ARG A 78 8.57 2.21 -2.83
CA ARG A 78 9.46 2.71 -3.89
C ARG A 78 9.15 4.16 -4.25
N TYR A 79 7.88 4.57 -4.25
CA TYR A 79 7.45 5.94 -4.51
C TYR A 79 7.43 6.84 -3.26
N LEU A 80 7.45 6.25 -2.08
CA LEU A 80 7.65 6.97 -0.82
C LEU A 80 9.11 7.42 -0.64
N TYR A 81 10.07 6.52 -0.88
CA TYR A 81 11.50 6.80 -0.69
C TYR A 81 12.19 7.43 -1.90
N TRP A 82 11.70 7.13 -3.11
CA TRP A 82 12.25 7.67 -4.35
C TRP A 82 11.15 8.26 -5.25
N PRO A 83 10.47 9.33 -4.80
CA PRO A 83 9.51 10.06 -5.62
C PRO A 83 10.17 10.59 -6.89
N ARG A 84 9.41 10.67 -7.98
CA ARG A 84 9.87 11.25 -9.25
C ARG A 84 10.04 12.76 -9.08
N ALA A 85 11.21 13.31 -9.45
CA ALA A 85 11.51 14.73 -9.29
C ALA A 85 10.44 15.65 -9.90
N ASN A 86 9.98 15.32 -11.12
CA ASN A 86 8.94 16.09 -11.82
C ASN A 86 7.58 16.05 -11.09
N ALA A 87 7.30 14.99 -10.32
CA ALA A 87 6.06 14.88 -9.56
C ALA A 87 6.06 15.73 -8.30
N LEU A 88 7.22 15.88 -7.65
CA LEU A 88 7.37 16.76 -6.49
C LEU A 88 7.22 18.23 -6.88
N ALA A 89 7.84 18.66 -7.99
CA ALA A 89 7.71 20.03 -8.49
C ALA A 89 6.25 20.42 -8.74
N LEU A 90 5.46 19.54 -9.38
CA LEU A 90 4.04 19.77 -9.60
C LEU A 90 3.20 19.73 -8.31
N ALA A 91 3.63 18.95 -7.31
CA ALA A 91 2.95 18.88 -6.02
C ALA A 91 3.22 20.13 -5.15
N ASP A 92 4.41 20.73 -5.27
CA ASP A 92 4.80 21.93 -4.54
C ASP A 92 4.32 23.22 -5.24
N GLU A 93 4.06 23.19 -6.54
CA GLU A 93 3.50 24.32 -7.32
C GLU A 93 2.01 24.57 -7.06
N ILE A 94 1.27 23.59 -6.53
CA ILE A 94 -0.13 23.80 -6.14
C ILE A 94 -0.09 24.54 -4.79
N PRO A 95 -0.43 25.85 -4.75
CA PRO A 95 -0.39 26.58 -3.49
C PRO A 95 -1.39 25.95 -2.54
N ASP A 96 -0.92 25.68 -1.32
CA ASP A 96 -1.75 25.28 -0.21
C ASP A 96 -2.88 26.31 -0.06
N GLN A 97 -4.10 25.94 -0.44
CA GLN A 97 -5.29 26.80 -0.38
C GLN A 97 -5.56 27.30 1.05
N THR A 98 -4.85 26.76 2.04
CA THR A 98 -4.83 27.17 3.44
C THR A 98 -4.14 28.52 3.67
N GLU A 99 -3.22 28.96 2.79
CA GLU A 99 -2.58 30.29 2.89
C GLU A 99 -3.43 31.42 2.32
N THR A 100 -4.19 31.17 1.24
CA THR A 100 -5.09 32.17 0.63
C THR A 100 -6.22 32.59 1.57
N ILE A 101 -6.64 31.71 2.48
CA ILE A 101 -7.69 32.02 3.47
C ILE A 101 -7.15 32.92 4.60
N LYS A 102 -5.88 32.76 4.98
CA LYS A 102 -5.26 33.55 6.07
C LYS A 102 -4.88 34.97 5.65
N SER A 103 -4.77 35.28 4.36
CA SER A 103 -4.48 36.64 3.89
C SER A 103 -5.74 37.49 3.65
N GLN A 104 -6.94 36.93 3.88
CA GLN A 104 -8.23 37.63 3.68
C GLN A 104 -8.99 37.90 5.00
N THR A 105 -8.38 37.57 6.14
CA THR A 105 -8.85 37.90 7.51
C THR A 105 -7.84 38.76 8.22
#